data_AF-A0A8K0CMS7-F1
#
_entry.id   AF-A0A8K0CMS7-F1
#
_cell.length_a   1.000
_cell.length_b   1.000
_cell.length_c   1.000
_cell.angle_alpha   90.00
_cell.angle_beta   90.00
_cell.angle_gamma   90.00
#
_symmetry.space_group_name_H-M   'P 1'
#
loop_
_entity.id
_entity.type
_entity.pdbx_description
1 polymer ?
#
loop_
_entity_poly.entity_id
_entity_poly.type
_entity_poly.pdbx_seq_one_letter_code
_entity_poly.pdbx_strand_id
1 'polypeptide(L)' 'ALAISDAVYFSNWYSQNFPSLKAPLLLMIQNSQAGVIIRAGDLITINAETVMK' A
#
# COMPACT_ATOMS: atom_id res chain seq x y z
N ALA A 1 1.23 -4.45 -3.45
CA ALA A 1 0.09 -3.77 -4.08
C ALA A 1 0.55 -2.40 -4.57
N LEU A 2 1.27 -2.39 -5.69
CA LEU A 2 1.98 -1.19 -6.19
C LEU A 2 1.03 -0.03 -6.56
N ALA A 3 -0.22 -0.34 -6.92
CA ALA A 3 -1.20 0.69 -7.29
C ALA A 3 -1.44 1.75 -6.19
N ILE A 4 -1.37 1.37 -4.91
CA ILE A 4 -1.58 2.30 -3.80
C ILE A 4 -0.35 3.17 -3.59
N SER A 5 0.86 2.59 -3.54
CA SER A 5 2.09 3.38 -3.43
C SER A 5 2.25 4.34 -4.60
N ASP A 6 1.91 3.91 -5.80
CA ASP A 6 2.02 4.71 -7.02
C ASP A 6 1.02 5.86 -6.99
N ALA A 7 -0.24 5.60 -6.67
CA ALA A 7 -1.26 6.65 -6.54
C ALA A 7 -0.87 7.70 -5.49
N VAL A 8 -0.33 7.26 -4.34
CA VAL A 8 0.15 8.18 -3.31
C VAL A 8 1.36 8.97 -3.83
N TYR A 9 2.35 8.32 -4.44
CA TYR A 9 3.53 9.01 -4.97
C TYR A 9 3.16 10.06 -6.03
N PHE A 10 2.30 9.71 -6.99
CA PHE A 10 1.86 10.60 -8.06
C PHE A 10 0.91 11.72 -7.59
N SER A 11 0.41 11.69 -6.35
CA SER A 11 -0.39 12.79 -5.79
C SER A 11 0.43 14.05 -5.44
N ASN A 12 1.76 14.00 -5.56
CA ASN A 12 2.67 15.14 -5.35
C ASN A 12 2.58 15.75 -3.92
N TRP A 13 2.20 14.95 -2.92
CA TRP A 13 2.07 15.38 -1.51
C TRP A 13 3.37 15.94 -0.91
N TYR A 14 4.53 15.48 -1.40
CA TYR A 14 5.84 15.87 -0.89
C TYR A 14 6.19 17.33 -1.21
N SER A 15 5.61 17.90 -2.26
CA SER A 15 5.78 19.31 -2.64
C SER A 15 4.81 20.25 -1.92
N GLN A 16 3.81 19.71 -1.21
CA GLN A 16 2.81 20.50 -0.51
C GLN A 16 3.24 20.77 0.94
N ASN A 17 2.78 21.91 1.48
CA ASN A 17 3.12 22.36 2.84
C ASN A 17 2.16 21.79 3.89
N PHE A 18 2.02 20.46 3.91
CA PHE A 18 1.20 19.72 4.87
C PHE A 18 2.07 18.78 5.73
N PRO A 19 2.87 19.30 6.67
CA PRO A 19 3.83 18.51 7.43
C PRO A 19 3.17 17.37 8.23
N SER A 20 1.92 17.55 8.69
CA SER A 20 1.15 16.53 9.39
C SER A 20 0.80 15.31 8.53
N LEU A 21 0.76 15.45 7.21
CA LEU A 21 0.38 14.37 6.28
C LEU A 21 1.59 13.57 5.77
N LYS A 22 2.81 14.11 5.88
CA LYS A 22 4.01 13.48 5.32
C LYS A 22 4.31 12.11 5.94
N ALA A 23 4.31 12.01 7.27
CA ALA A 23 4.60 10.76 7.97
C ALA A 23 3.53 9.67 7.71
N PRO A 24 2.21 9.96 7.79
CA PRO A 24 1.18 9.01 7.41
C PRO A 24 1.29 8.49 5.97
N LEU A 25 1.60 9.37 5.00
CA LEU A 25 1.70 9.00 3.59
C LEU A 25 2.93 8.12 3.31
N LEU A 26 4.07 8.40 3.96
CA LEU A 26 5.24 7.52 3.90
C LEU A 26 4.94 6.13 4.48
N LEU A 27 4.26 6.08 5.62
CA LEU A 27 3.85 4.81 6.23
C LEU A 27 2.91 4.02 5.31
N MET A 28 1.99 4.69 4.64
CA MET A 28 1.09 4.08 3.66
C MET A 28 1.85 3.49 2.47
N ILE A 29 2.81 4.24 1.91
CA ILE A 29 3.69 3.74 0.84
C ILE A 29 4.43 2.48 1.31
N GLN A 30 5.09 2.53 2.47
CA GLN A 30 5.83 1.38 3.01
C GLN A 30 4.94 0.15 3.21
N ASN A 31 3.77 0.30 3.81
CA ASN A 31 2.88 -0.82 4.09
C ASN A 31 2.22 -1.39 2.84
N SER A 32 1.99 -0.58 1.80
CA SER A 32 1.40 -1.04 0.53
C SER A 32 2.34 -1.89 -0.33
N GLN A 33 3.64 -1.87 -0.04
CA GLN A 33 4.62 -2.77 -0.66
C GLN A 33 4.44 -4.21 -0.17
N ALA A 34 3.85 -4.42 1.01
CA ALA A 34 3.43 -5.75 1.42
C ALA A 34 2.27 -6.22 0.52
N GLY A 35 2.38 -7.44 0.01
CA GLY A 35 1.30 -8.07 -0.76
C GLY A 35 0.03 -8.22 0.10
N VAL A 36 -1.13 -8.15 -0.53
CA VAL A 36 -2.41 -8.37 0.16
C VAL A 36 -2.58 -9.87 0.37
N ILE A 37 -2.62 -10.28 1.63
CA ILE A 37 -2.82 -11.68 2.03
C ILE A 37 -4.24 -11.84 2.53
N ILE A 38 -5.01 -12.71 1.87
CA ILE A 38 -6.33 -13.13 2.31
C ILE A 38 -6.17 -14.47 3.02
N ARG A 39 -6.55 -14.52 4.31
CA ARG A 39 -6.55 -15.75 5.11
C ARG A 39 -7.99 -16.17 5.39
N ALA A 40 -8.35 -17.41 5.04
CA ALA A 40 -9.61 -18.03 5.43
C ALA A 40 -9.34 -19.06 6.53
N GLY A 41 -9.42 -18.60 7.79
CA GLY A 41 -8.94 -19.37 8.94
C GLY A 41 -7.45 -19.73 8.78
N ASP A 42 -7.08 -20.92 9.26
CA ASP A 42 -5.73 -21.48 9.09
C ASP A 42 -5.60 -22.40 7.86
N LEU A 43 -6.68 -22.53 7.07
CA LEU A 43 -6.76 -23.51 5.99
C LEU A 43 -6.21 -22.98 4.67
N ILE A 44 -6.42 -21.68 4.40
CA ILE A 44 -6.12 -21.08 3.10
C ILE A 44 -5.46 -19.72 3.30
N THR A 45 -4.26 -19.56 2.76
CA THR A 45 -3.57 -18.28 2.63
C THR A 45 -3.40 -17.98 1.14
N ILE A 46 -4.09 -16.94 0.66
CA ILE A 46 -4.04 -16.50 -0.73
C ILE A 46 -3.27 -15.18 -0.79
N ASN A 47 -2.23 -15.13 -1.61
CA ASN A 47 -1.65 -13.85 -2.03
C ASN A 47 -2.47 -13.31 -3.21
N ALA A 48 -3.14 -12.19 -3.00
CA ALA A 48 -3.97 -11.56 -4.01
C ALA A 48 -3.17 -11.14 -5.26
N GLU A 49 -1.87 -10.84 -5.11
CA GLU A 49 -0.99 -10.53 -6.24
C GLU A 49 -0.68 -11.75 -7.12
N THR A 50 -0.68 -12.95 -6.55
CA THR A 50 -0.42 -14.18 -7.30
C THR A 50 -1.68 -14.67 -8.02
N VAL A 51 -2.87 -14.47 -7.42
CA VAL A 51 -4.15 -14.93 -7.97
C VAL A 51 -4.71 -13.98 -9.04
N MET A 52 -4.38 -12.69 -8.99
CA MET A 52 -4.85 -11.69 -9.97
C MET A 52 -3.91 -11.49 -11.16
N LYS A 53 -2.89 -12.34 -11.32
CA LYS A 53 -2.05 -12.43 -12.53
C LYS A 53 -2.61 -13.48 -13.48
#